data_AF-A0A2I0UFH7-F1
#
_entry.id   AF-A0A2I0UFH7-F1
#
_cell.length_a   1.000
_cell.length_b   1.000
_cell.length_c   1.000
_cell.angle_alpha   90.00
_cell.angle_beta   90.00
_cell.angle_gamma   90.00
#
_symmetry.space_group_name_H-M   'P 1'
#
loop_
_entity.id
_entity.type
_entity.pdbx_description
1 polymer ?
#
loop_
_entity_poly.entity_id
_entity_poly.type
_entity_poly.pdbx_seq_one_letter_code
_entity_poly.pdbx_strand_id
1 'polypeptide(L)'
;MPGTIMLANNIKLMSKEIAPTFSADDVAKIKKFCKAQTKDIFDHLSKSLAPNVHGHEYIKKAILCMLLRGNEKVPNNGTRIKGDINILLLAYPDKSFLVTEA
;
A
#
# COMPACT_ATOMS: atom_id res chain seq x y z
N MET A 1 44.94 5.10 23.13
CA MET A 1 44.46 5.28 21.74
C MET A 1 43.48 6.44 21.75
N PRO A 2 43.68 7.51 20.97
CA PRO A 2 42.72 8.62 20.96
C PRO A 2 41.41 8.14 20.34
N GLY A 3 40.30 8.25 21.09
CA GLY A 3 38.98 7.85 20.63
C GLY A 3 38.37 8.90 19.72
N THR A 4 37.86 8.48 18.56
CA THR A 4 37.15 9.37 17.63
C THR A 4 35.74 9.63 18.14
N ILE A 5 35.36 10.91 18.23
CA ILE A 5 34.00 11.34 18.59
C ILE A 5 33.33 12.05 17.41
N MET A 6 32.02 11.85 17.26
CA MET A 6 31.22 12.54 16.25
C MET A 6 30.29 13.55 16.94
N LEU A 7 30.50 14.84 16.68
CA LEU A 7 29.63 15.91 17.18
C LEU A 7 28.59 16.24 16.11
N ALA A 8 27.36 15.79 16.32
CA ALA A 8 26.25 16.08 15.41
C ALA A 8 25.54 17.37 15.83
N ASN A 9 25.39 18.32 14.90
CA ASN A 9 24.61 19.55 15.11
C ASN A 9 23.13 19.38 14.73
N ASN A 10 22.83 18.48 13.79
CA ASN A 10 21.47 18.18 13.36
C ASN A 10 21.37 16.70 13.00
N ILE A 11 20.38 16.01 13.56
CA ILE A 11 20.09 14.61 13.28
C ILE A 11 18.71 14.55 12.62
N LYS A 12 18.68 14.15 11.35
CA LYS A 12 17.43 13.91 10.62
C LYS A 12 17.24 12.41 10.46
N LEU A 13 16.17 11.90 11.07
CA LEU A 13 15.77 10.50 10.91
C LEU A 13 15.34 10.27 9.46
N MET A 14 16.07 9.40 8.74
CA MET A 14 15.83 9.13 7.32
C MET A 14 14.61 8.22 7.08
N SER A 15 14.28 7.35 8.04
CA SER A 15 13.08 6.51 8.00
C SER A 15 12.28 6.67 9.29
N LYS A 16 11.44 7.71 9.32
CA LYS A 16 10.18 7.61 10.04
C LYS A 16 9.16 7.11 9.02
N GLU A 17 8.14 6.34 9.40
CA GLU A 17 6.90 6.38 8.64
C GLU A 17 6.42 7.84 8.75
N ILE A 18 6.83 8.65 7.77
CA ILE A 18 6.51 10.06 7.73
C ILE A 18 5.02 10.08 7.48
N ALA A 19 4.24 10.47 8.50
CA ALA A 19 2.88 10.90 8.25
C ALA A 19 2.97 11.96 7.14
N PRO A 20 2.48 11.68 5.93
CA PRO A 20 2.66 12.58 4.82
C PRO A 20 2.01 13.92 5.18
N THR A 21 2.80 14.99 5.16
CA THR A 21 2.28 16.36 5.33
C THR A 21 1.62 16.77 4.03
N PHE A 22 0.28 16.75 3.99
CA PHE A 22 -0.49 17.20 2.83
C PHE A 22 -0.77 18.70 2.91
N SER A 23 -0.51 19.42 1.83
CA SER A 23 -0.97 20.81 1.68
C SER A 23 -2.47 20.86 1.38
N ALA A 24 -3.09 22.04 1.52
CA ALA A 24 -4.48 22.25 1.11
C ALA A 24 -4.71 21.92 -0.37
N ASP A 25 -3.72 22.23 -1.22
CA ASP A 25 -3.76 21.94 -2.66
C ASP A 25 -3.71 20.44 -2.93
N ASP A 26 -2.93 19.66 -2.16
CA ASP A 26 -2.88 18.21 -2.29
C ASP A 26 -4.23 17.57 -1.95
N VAL A 27 -4.85 18.01 -0.85
CA VAL A 27 -6.20 17.56 -0.47
C VAL A 27 -7.22 17.91 -1.56
N ALA A 28 -7.12 19.10 -2.16
CA ALA A 28 -8.00 19.50 -3.25
C ALA A 28 -7.80 18.61 -4.49
N LYS A 29 -6.56 18.29 -4.85
CA LYS A 29 -6.23 17.37 -5.96
C LYS A 29 -6.77 15.96 -5.70
N ILE A 30 -6.59 15.41 -4.50
CA ILE A 30 -7.10 14.10 -4.10
C ILE A 30 -8.62 14.06 -4.26
N LYS A 31 -9.33 15.05 -3.69
CA LYS A 31 -10.80 15.12 -3.80
C LYS A 31 -11.27 15.25 -5.26
N LYS A 32 -10.57 16.04 -6.07
CA LYS A 32 -10.86 16.18 -7.50
C LYS A 32 -10.66 14.86 -8.24
N PHE A 33 -9.56 14.17 -7.98
CA PHE A 33 -9.25 12.85 -8.56
C PHE A 33 -10.31 11.81 -8.19
N CYS A 34 -10.66 11.70 -6.91
CA CYS A 34 -11.71 10.79 -6.42
C CYS A 34 -13.05 11.03 -7.11
N LYS A 35 -13.44 12.29 -7.34
CA LYS A 35 -14.71 12.64 -8.01
C LYS A 35 -14.69 12.38 -9.51
N ALA A 36 -13.57 12.68 -10.18
CA ALA A 36 -13.46 12.58 -11.64
C ALA A 36 -13.41 11.12 -12.13
N GLN A 37 -12.83 10.20 -11.34
CA GLN A 37 -12.57 8.82 -11.73
C GLN A 37 -13.52 7.81 -11.06
N THR A 38 -14.73 8.23 -10.64
CA THR A 38 -15.62 7.44 -9.78
C THR A 38 -15.95 6.03 -10.30
N LYS A 39 -15.90 5.79 -11.62
CA LYS A 39 -16.13 4.46 -12.20
C LYS A 39 -14.87 3.59 -12.30
N ASP A 40 -13.69 4.19 -12.54
CA ASP A 40 -12.47 3.47 -12.93
C ASP A 40 -11.29 3.67 -11.98
N ILE A 41 -11.49 4.31 -10.82
CA ILE A 41 -10.39 4.63 -9.88
C ILE A 41 -9.64 3.39 -9.42
N PHE A 42 -10.33 2.27 -9.22
CA PHE A 42 -9.72 1.00 -8.81
C PHE A 42 -8.74 0.48 -9.88
N ASP A 43 -9.17 0.50 -11.14
CA ASP A 43 -8.35 0.08 -12.29
C ASP A 43 -7.21 1.06 -12.57
N HIS A 44 -7.43 2.35 -12.34
CA HIS A 44 -6.41 3.38 -12.50
C HIS A 44 -5.28 3.20 -11.46
N LEU A 45 -5.66 2.95 -10.20
CA LEU A 45 -4.71 2.69 -9.12
C LEU A 45 -3.98 1.35 -9.33
N SER A 46 -4.69 0.29 -9.74
CA SER A 46 -4.07 -1.02 -9.95
C SER A 46 -3.03 -0.99 -11.08
N LYS A 47 -3.30 -0.27 -12.17
CA LYS A 47 -2.35 -0.10 -13.28
C LYS A 47 -1.11 0.72 -12.87
N SER A 48 -1.29 1.68 -11.96
CA SER A 48 -0.20 2.53 -11.46
C SER A 48 0.73 1.82 -10.47
N LEU A 49 0.30 0.71 -9.87
CA LEU A 49 1.06 -0.02 -8.85
C LEU A 49 2.35 -0.65 -9.40
N ALA A 50 2.28 -1.24 -10.59
CA ALA A 50 3.40 -1.90 -11.26
C ALA A 50 3.28 -1.69 -12.78
N PRO A 51 3.54 -0.46 -13.27
CA PRO A 51 3.33 -0.11 -14.67
C PRO A 51 4.27 -0.86 -15.61
N ASN A 52 5.43 -1.29 -15.12
CA ASN A 52 6.42 -2.04 -15.89
C ASN A 52 6.09 -3.54 -16.02
N VAL A 53 5.08 -4.04 -15.30
CA VAL A 53 4.63 -5.43 -15.40
C VAL A 53 3.45 -5.48 -16.37
N HIS A 54 3.57 -6.20 -17.48
CA HIS A 54 2.46 -6.35 -18.41
C HIS A 54 1.45 -7.42 -17.93
N GLY A 55 0.16 -7.19 -18.14
CA GLY A 55 -0.91 -8.11 -17.74
C GLY A 55 -1.09 -8.22 -16.21
N HIS A 56 -1.62 -9.37 -15.78
CA HIS A 56 -1.85 -9.70 -14.36
C HIS A 56 -2.74 -8.71 -13.60
N GLU A 57 -3.75 -8.16 -14.27
CA GLU A 57 -4.63 -7.12 -13.71
C GLU A 57 -5.27 -7.53 -12.38
N TYR A 58 -5.72 -8.78 -12.26
CA TYR A 58 -6.30 -9.30 -11.01
C TYR A 58 -5.29 -9.40 -9.87
N ILE A 59 -4.03 -9.75 -10.15
CA ILE A 59 -2.97 -9.82 -9.13
C ILE A 59 -2.66 -8.40 -8.62
N LYS A 60 -2.53 -7.42 -9.53
CA LYS A 60 -2.30 -6.02 -9.13
C LYS A 60 -3.45 -5.46 -8.31
N LYS A 61 -4.69 -5.78 -8.69
CA LYS A 61 -5.90 -5.42 -7.93
C LYS A 61 -5.90 -6.07 -6.54
N ALA A 62 -5.53 -7.35 -6.43
CA ALA A 62 -5.45 -8.05 -5.16
C ALA A 62 -4.37 -7.46 -4.24
N ILE A 63 -3.18 -7.16 -4.79
CA ILE A 63 -2.10 -6.48 -4.04
C ILE A 63 -2.55 -5.09 -3.59
N LEU A 64 -3.25 -4.33 -4.44
CA LEU A 64 -3.82 -3.03 -4.06
C LEU A 64 -4.77 -3.16 -2.85
N CYS A 65 -5.66 -4.16 -2.84
CA CYS A 65 -6.53 -4.45 -1.70
C CYS A 65 -5.73 -4.82 -0.43
N MET A 66 -4.67 -5.62 -0.58
CA MET A 66 -3.78 -5.98 0.53
C MET A 66 -3.09 -4.75 1.15
N LEU A 67 -2.65 -3.79 0.33
CA LEU A 67 -2.02 -2.55 0.80
C LEU A 67 -3.00 -1.62 1.52
N LEU A 68 -4.24 -1.52 1.02
CA LEU A 68 -5.26 -0.69 1.64
C LEU A 68 -5.83 -1.30 2.92
N ARG A 69 -5.82 -2.63 3.01
CA ARG A 69 -6.43 -3.43 4.09
C ARG A 69 -7.94 -3.18 4.20
N GLY A 70 -8.62 -4.07 4.90
CA GLY A 70 -9.99 -3.87 5.37
C GLY A 70 -10.01 -3.36 6.81
N ASN A 71 -11.23 -3.22 7.35
CA ASN A 71 -11.44 -2.73 8.70
C ASN A 71 -11.49 -3.89 9.71
N GLU A 72 -10.73 -3.78 10.80
CA GLU A 72 -10.86 -4.68 11.94
C GLU A 72 -12.21 -4.44 12.64
N LYS A 73 -12.90 -5.51 13.01
CA LYS A 73 -14.18 -5.42 13.72
C LYS A 73 -14.09 -6.09 15.07
N VAL A 74 -14.65 -5.43 16.08
CA VAL A 74 -14.78 -5.96 17.45
C VAL A 74 -16.26 -5.97 17.80
N PRO A 75 -16.96 -7.10 17.61
CA PRO A 75 -18.37 -7.21 17.97
C PRO A 75 -18.55 -7.18 19.50
N ASN A 76 -19.80 -7.02 19.96
CA ASN A 76 -20.15 -6.89 21.38
C ASN A 76 -19.78 -8.10 22.25
N ASN A 77 -19.38 -9.22 21.64
CA ASN A 77 -18.93 -10.43 22.32
C ASN A 77 -17.42 -10.41 22.65
N GLY A 78 -16.69 -9.35 22.30
CA GLY A 78 -15.26 -9.20 22.60
C GLY A 78 -14.30 -9.94 21.66
N THR A 79 -14.81 -10.67 20.67
CA THR A 79 -13.97 -11.29 19.63
C THR A 79 -13.39 -10.23 18.69
N ARG A 80 -12.21 -10.49 18.11
CA ARG A 80 -11.62 -9.64 17.07
C ARG A 80 -11.67 -10.34 15.72
N ILE A 81 -12.19 -9.64 14.72
CA ILE A 81 -12.20 -10.07 13.32
C ILE A 81 -11.14 -9.26 12.57
N LYS A 82 -10.13 -9.97 12.06
CA LYS A 82 -9.00 -9.41 11.31
C LYS A 82 -9.50 -8.66 10.05
N GLY A 83 -8.92 -7.49 9.78
CA GLY A 83 -9.27 -6.65 8.63
C GLY A 83 -8.29 -6.76 7.45
N ASP A 84 -7.07 -7.25 7.66
CA ASP A 84 -6.06 -7.39 6.63
C ASP A 84 -6.13 -8.72 5.87
N ILE A 85 -5.64 -8.67 4.64
CA ILE A 85 -5.68 -9.74 3.66
C ILE A 85 -4.26 -10.26 3.47
N ASN A 86 -4.08 -11.58 3.47
CA ASN A 86 -2.83 -12.22 3.11
C ASN A 86 -2.99 -12.86 1.73
N ILE A 87 -2.00 -12.70 0.86
CA ILE A 87 -2.01 -13.26 -0.49
C ILE A 87 -0.78 -14.13 -0.67
N LEU A 88 -0.98 -15.35 -1.17
CA LEU A 88 0.09 -16.20 -1.68
C LEU A 88 0.03 -16.23 -3.21
N LEU A 89 1.17 -15.95 -3.85
CA LEU A 89 1.33 -16.08 -5.29
C LEU A 89 2.16 -17.33 -5.59
N LEU A 90 1.56 -18.30 -6.28
CA LEU A 90 2.24 -19.49 -6.76
C LEU A 90 2.57 -19.33 -8.25
N ALA A 91 3.82 -19.51 -8.63
CA ALA A 91 4.26 -19.44 -10.02
C ALA A 91 4.79 -20.80 -10.47
N TYR A 92 4.49 -21.17 -11.72
CA TYR A 92 5.19 -22.26 -12.39
C TYR A 92 6.40 -21.69 -13.13
N PRO A 93 7.53 -22.41 -13.22
CA PRO A 93 8.74 -21.94 -13.90
C PRO A 93 8.49 -21.41 -15.32
N ASP A 94 7.47 -21.95 -15.99
CA ASP A 94 7.17 -21.68 -17.40
C ASP A 94 5.92 -20.82 -17.63
N LYS A 95 5.10 -20.52 -16.60
CA LYS A 95 3.85 -19.73 -16.74
C LYS A 95 3.44 -18.91 -15.50
N SER A 96 2.59 -17.91 -15.80
CA SER A 96 1.89 -16.92 -14.96
C SER A 96 1.51 -17.34 -13.53
N PHE A 97 1.62 -16.37 -12.61
CA PHE A 97 1.19 -16.45 -11.20
C PHE A 97 -0.30 -16.82 -11.04
N LEU A 98 -0.58 -17.73 -10.09
CA LEU A 98 -1.90 -18.01 -9.54
C LEU A 98 -2.03 -17.33 -8.17
N VAL A 99 -3.18 -16.73 -7.90
CA VAL A 99 -3.54 -16.14 -6.60
C VAL A 99 -4.32 -17.18 -5.81
N THR A 100 -3.87 -17.50 -4.61
CA THR A 100 -4.67 -18.26 -3.63
C THR A 100 -4.86 -17.40 -2.38
N GLU A 101 -6.02 -17.52 -1.76
CA GLU A 101 -6.23 -17.01 -0.40
C GLU A 101 -5.47 -17.93 0.58
N ALA A 102 -4.94 -17.35 1.66
CA ALA A 102 -4.27 -18.05 2.76
C ALA A 102 -4.96 -17.73 4.09
#